data_AF-A0A9E5RH97-F1
#
_entry.id   AF-A0A9E5RH97-F1
#
_cell.length_a   1.000
_cell.length_b   1.000
_cell.length_c   1.000
_cell.angle_alpha   90.00
_cell.angle_beta   90.00
_cell.angle_gamma   90.00
#
_symmetry.space_group_name_H-M   'P 1'
#
loop_
_entity.id
_entity.type
_entity.pdbx_description
1 polymer ?
#
loop_
_entity_poly.entity_id
_entity_poly.type
_entity_poly.pdbx_seq_one_letter_code
_entity_poly.pdbx_strand_id
1 'polypeptide(L)'
;MGVESTAILVRWMLEPQSRPFNDFHNLIVLTAQTGDEIDETKHLCENYLFPLMREYKVRLVQIAKASASKRDGYIILSDTHQPYELHTEGYFSLSRDLLQSGTVPRLGRPHICAQRWKGEVLDAWITDHITKAFGPYLGYNADETKRAGKADGYTCQGHQFLYPLIEWGWTRDDCIEYLYRTLRVLWRKSACSYCPFQQKQARSPATVVIPKPQDSRC
;
A
#
# COMPACT_ATOMS: atom_id res chain seq x y z
N MET A 1 -4.02 2.82 -1.87
CA MET A 1 -3.07 2.26 -0.88
C MET A 1 -3.55 0.89 -0.40
N GLY A 2 -2.62 0.01 -0.02
CA GLY A 2 -2.93 -1.36 0.42
C GLY A 2 -3.46 -1.43 1.85
N VAL A 3 -4.06 -2.58 2.19
CA VAL A 3 -4.63 -2.87 3.52
C VAL A 3 -3.58 -2.66 4.61
N GLU A 4 -2.41 -3.28 4.45
CA GLU A 4 -1.32 -3.28 5.42
C GLU A 4 -0.78 -1.88 5.69
N SER A 5 -0.41 -1.16 4.62
CA SER A 5 0.09 0.21 4.74
C SER A 5 -0.95 1.17 5.32
N THR A 6 -2.23 0.97 4.98
CA THR A 6 -3.32 1.78 5.52
C THR A 6 -3.51 1.51 7.02
N ALA A 7 -3.46 0.25 7.44
CA ALA A 7 -3.55 -0.12 8.86
C ALA A 7 -2.42 0.50 9.69
N ILE A 8 -1.18 0.47 9.19
CA ILE A 8 -0.04 1.16 9.84
C ILE A 8 -0.33 2.65 9.99
N LEU A 9 -0.72 3.31 8.89
CA LEU A 9 -0.90 4.76 8.88
C LEU A 9 -2.05 5.20 9.78
N VAL A 10 -3.20 4.52 9.72
CA VAL A 10 -4.36 4.78 10.59
C VAL A 10 -3.99 4.56 12.04
N ARG A 11 -3.27 3.47 12.36
CA ARG A 11 -2.82 3.22 13.73
C ARG A 11 -1.88 4.30 14.24
N TRP A 12 -0.91 4.74 13.47
CA TRP A 12 -0.03 5.84 13.88
C TRP A 12 -0.76 7.18 14.07
N MET A 13 -1.81 7.46 13.28
CA MET A 13 -2.66 8.64 13.42
C MET A 13 -3.50 8.60 14.70
N LEU A 14 -4.13 7.47 14.99
CA LEU A 14 -5.11 7.37 16.08
C LEU A 14 -4.54 6.86 17.41
N GLU A 15 -3.39 6.17 17.38
CA GLU A 15 -2.72 5.59 18.54
C GLU A 15 -1.27 6.12 18.64
N PRO A 16 -1.05 7.31 19.23
CA PRO A 16 0.27 7.93 19.32
C PRO A 16 1.35 7.08 20.02
N GLN A 17 0.95 6.16 20.90
CA GLN A 17 1.85 5.21 21.57
C GLN A 17 2.42 4.14 20.62
N SER A 18 1.82 3.95 19.44
CA SER A 18 2.22 2.93 18.46
C SER A 18 3.25 3.44 17.43
N ARG A 19 3.45 4.77 17.35
CA ARG A 19 4.32 5.38 16.35
C ARG A 19 5.72 5.64 16.91
N PRO A 20 6.77 5.47 16.10
CA PRO A 20 8.14 5.66 16.53
C PRO A 20 8.63 7.12 16.40
N PHE A 21 7.72 8.08 16.16
CA PHE A 21 8.03 9.50 15.96
C PHE A 21 6.99 10.39 16.66
N ASN A 22 7.39 11.62 16.99
CA ASN A 22 6.57 12.53 17.78
C ASN A 22 5.61 13.39 16.95
N ASP A 23 5.94 13.66 15.69
CA ASP A 23 5.20 14.58 14.82
C ASP A 23 5.12 14.06 13.37
N PHE A 24 3.97 14.30 12.72
CA PHE A 24 3.69 13.95 11.33
C PHE A 24 4.37 14.87 10.32
N HIS A 25 4.86 16.04 10.73
CA HIS A 25 5.59 16.94 9.84
C HIS A 25 6.76 16.26 9.12
N ASN A 26 7.40 15.30 9.78
CA ASN A 26 8.53 14.54 9.24
C ASN A 26 8.13 13.20 8.62
N LEU A 27 6.84 12.83 8.65
CA LEU A 27 6.34 11.62 8.01
C LEU A 27 6.00 11.92 6.53
N ILE A 28 6.63 11.16 5.64
CA ILE A 28 6.33 11.18 4.21
C ILE A 28 5.68 9.85 3.85
N VAL A 29 4.42 9.90 3.40
CA VAL A 29 3.75 8.75 2.79
C VAL A 29 4.03 8.81 1.30
N LEU A 30 4.87 7.91 0.80
CA LEU A 30 5.27 7.84 -0.60
C LEU A 30 4.53 6.70 -1.29
N THR A 31 3.89 6.98 -2.43
CA THR A 31 3.18 5.97 -3.21
C THR A 31 3.50 6.08 -4.70
N ALA A 32 3.72 4.92 -5.33
CA ALA A 32 3.96 4.82 -6.77
C ALA A 32 2.72 4.25 -7.48
N GLN A 33 2.11 5.06 -8.33
CA GLN A 33 0.94 4.73 -9.13
C GLN A 33 1.37 3.98 -10.39
N THR A 34 0.71 2.86 -10.64
CA THR A 34 0.93 1.99 -11.79
C THR A 34 0.20 2.48 -13.03
N GLY A 35 -0.80 3.33 -12.87
CA GLY A 35 -1.64 3.85 -13.95
C GLY A 35 -2.78 2.91 -14.36
N ASP A 36 -3.04 1.90 -13.53
CA ASP A 36 -4.02 0.84 -13.77
C ASP A 36 -4.54 0.30 -12.43
N GLU A 37 -4.58 1.13 -11.39
CA GLU A 37 -5.15 0.80 -10.09
C GLU A 37 -6.64 0.50 -10.17
N ILE A 38 -7.15 -0.32 -9.25
CA ILE A 38 -8.59 -0.59 -9.13
C ILE A 38 -9.31 0.62 -8.50
N ASP A 39 -10.43 1.06 -9.09
CA ASP A 39 -11.24 2.21 -8.65
C ASP A 39 -11.68 2.14 -7.19
N GLU A 40 -11.97 0.93 -6.68
CA GLU A 40 -12.32 0.74 -5.26
C GLU A 40 -11.19 1.23 -4.34
N THR A 41 -9.92 1.12 -4.75
CA THR A 41 -8.79 1.65 -3.98
C THR A 41 -8.83 3.18 -3.93
N LYS A 42 -9.20 3.84 -5.03
CA LYS A 42 -9.39 5.30 -5.10
C LYS A 42 -10.50 5.72 -4.16
N HIS A 43 -11.66 5.10 -4.29
CA HIS A 43 -12.81 5.37 -3.43
C HIS A 43 -12.50 5.23 -1.93
N LEU A 44 -11.85 4.13 -1.52
CA LEU A 44 -11.49 3.90 -0.12
C LEU A 44 -10.49 4.96 0.39
N CYS A 45 -9.47 5.30 -0.40
CA CYS A 45 -8.47 6.29 0.00
C CYS A 45 -9.09 7.68 0.14
N GLU A 46 -9.85 8.13 -0.85
CA GLU A 46 -10.38 9.50 -0.90
C GLU A 46 -11.45 9.77 0.16
N ASN A 47 -12.30 8.78 0.45
CA ASN A 47 -13.42 8.95 1.37
C ASN A 47 -13.08 8.65 2.83
N TYR A 48 -12.09 7.80 3.12
CA TYR A 48 -11.84 7.34 4.48
C TYR A 48 -10.43 7.64 5.00
N LEU A 49 -9.40 7.48 4.16
CA LEU A 49 -8.02 7.67 4.60
C LEU A 49 -7.54 9.12 4.46
N PHE A 50 -7.80 9.75 3.32
CA PHE A 50 -7.37 11.12 3.05
C PHE A 50 -7.97 12.15 4.03
N PRO A 51 -9.24 12.05 4.46
CA PRO A 51 -9.74 12.95 5.51
C PRO A 51 -8.88 12.91 6.78
N LEU A 52 -8.49 11.71 7.24
CA LEU A 52 -7.59 11.57 8.38
C LEU A 52 -6.21 12.15 8.07
N MET A 53 -5.63 11.85 6.90
CA MET A 53 -4.33 12.40 6.53
C MET A 53 -4.34 13.93 6.50
N ARG A 54 -5.44 14.57 6.08
CA ARG A 54 -5.60 16.03 6.10
C ARG A 54 -5.68 16.57 7.53
N GLU A 55 -6.44 15.91 8.40
CA GLU A 55 -6.57 16.26 9.82
C GLU A 55 -5.22 16.26 10.52
N TYR A 56 -4.43 15.20 10.30
CA TYR A 56 -3.09 15.04 10.87
C TYR A 56 -1.99 15.71 10.04
N LYS A 57 -2.34 16.41 8.95
CA LYS A 57 -1.41 17.08 8.03
C LYS A 57 -0.26 16.18 7.55
N VAL A 58 -0.55 14.91 7.28
CA VAL A 58 0.44 13.96 6.76
C VAL A 58 0.78 14.31 5.31
N ARG A 59 2.07 14.43 4.98
CA ARG A 59 2.53 14.64 3.61
C ARG A 59 2.31 13.37 2.78
N LEU A 60 1.52 13.47 1.72
CA LEU A 60 1.37 12.42 0.72
C LEU A 60 2.09 12.85 -0.56
N VAL A 61 3.03 12.02 -1.00
CA VAL A 61 3.70 12.14 -2.28
C VAL A 61 3.26 10.99 -3.18
N GLN A 62 2.64 11.32 -4.29
CA GLN A 62 2.20 10.40 -5.33
C GLN A 62 3.09 10.58 -6.55
N ILE A 63 3.75 9.51 -6.96
CA ILE A 63 4.63 9.48 -8.12
C ILE A 63 4.19 8.41 -9.11
N ALA A 64 4.57 8.57 -10.37
CA ALA A 64 4.42 7.55 -11.39
C ALA A 64 5.70 7.41 -12.22
N LYS A 65 5.78 6.32 -12.96
CA LYS A 65 6.86 6.11 -13.93
C LYS A 65 6.77 7.18 -15.03
N ALA A 66 7.90 7.76 -15.42
CA ALA A 66 7.95 8.79 -16.46
C ALA A 66 7.83 8.22 -17.88
N SER A 67 8.43 7.04 -18.12
CA SER A 67 8.40 6.36 -19.42
C SER A 67 8.71 4.86 -19.27
N ALA A 68 8.82 4.12 -20.38
CA ALA A 68 9.27 2.73 -20.38
C ALA A 68 10.71 2.56 -19.85
N SER A 69 11.54 3.59 -20.02
CA SER A 69 12.96 3.63 -19.63
C SER A 69 13.10 3.88 -18.13
N LYS A 70 14.00 3.12 -17.49
CA LYS A 70 14.40 3.39 -16.10
C LYS A 70 15.12 4.73 -15.94
N ARG A 71 15.86 5.18 -16.97
CA ARG A 71 16.70 6.39 -16.90
C ARG A 71 15.89 7.67 -16.79
N ASP A 72 14.65 7.64 -17.24
CA ASP A 72 13.77 8.80 -17.25
C ASP A 72 13.12 9.02 -15.87
N GLY A 73 13.31 8.07 -14.94
CA GLY A 73 12.94 8.21 -13.54
C GLY A 73 11.42 8.23 -13.32
N TYR A 74 10.97 9.25 -12.60
CA TYR A 74 9.61 9.39 -12.11
C TYR A 74 9.05 10.78 -12.39
N ILE A 75 7.73 10.87 -12.36
CA ILE A 75 6.97 12.12 -12.37
C ILE A 75 6.24 12.24 -11.04
N ILE A 76 6.27 13.44 -10.44
CA ILE A 76 5.46 13.77 -9.28
C ILE A 76 4.06 14.13 -9.77
N LEU A 77 3.06 13.32 -9.40
CA LEU A 77 1.65 13.56 -9.70
C LEU A 77 1.05 14.55 -8.71
N SER A 78 1.42 14.39 -7.43
CA SER A 78 0.98 15.26 -6.34
C SER A 78 1.97 15.16 -5.17
N ASP A 79 2.21 16.29 -4.51
CA ASP A 79 2.97 16.38 -3.26
C ASP A 79 2.26 17.40 -2.36
N THR A 80 1.57 16.92 -1.33
CA THR A 80 0.68 17.77 -0.53
C THR A 80 0.45 17.24 0.87
N HIS A 81 0.19 18.14 1.82
CA HIS A 81 -0.35 17.82 3.15
C HIS A 81 -1.89 17.86 3.18
N GLN A 82 -2.52 18.09 2.02
CA GLN A 82 -3.96 18.19 1.84
C GLN A 82 -4.43 17.26 0.71
N PRO A 83 -4.29 15.93 0.83
CA PRO A 83 -4.68 15.01 -0.24
C PRO A 83 -6.20 14.96 -0.41
N TYR A 84 -6.66 15.08 -1.66
CA TYR A 84 -8.06 14.92 -2.06
C TYR A 84 -8.26 13.86 -3.14
N GLU A 85 -7.26 13.68 -4.01
CA GLU A 85 -7.34 12.77 -5.14
C GLU A 85 -6.23 11.71 -5.09
N LEU A 86 -6.58 10.46 -5.35
CA LEU A 86 -5.64 9.38 -5.63
C LEU A 86 -5.48 9.29 -7.15
N HIS A 87 -4.28 9.60 -7.66
CA HIS A 87 -4.00 9.68 -9.09
C HIS A 87 -3.76 8.28 -9.70
N THR A 88 -4.80 7.45 -9.71
CA THR A 88 -4.79 6.06 -10.21
C THR A 88 -4.45 5.92 -11.69
N GLU A 89 -4.64 6.97 -12.49
CA GLU A 89 -4.27 7.00 -13.91
C GLU A 89 -2.75 7.06 -14.13
N GLY A 90 -1.98 7.45 -13.11
CA GLY A 90 -0.53 7.58 -13.21
C GLY A 90 -0.09 8.58 -14.29
N TYR A 91 1.04 8.28 -14.94
CA TYR A 91 1.56 9.08 -16.06
C TYR A 91 1.94 8.18 -17.24
N PHE A 92 2.79 7.18 -16.98
CA PHE A 92 3.08 6.09 -17.91
C PHE A 92 2.58 4.77 -17.33
N SER A 93 1.38 4.36 -17.76
CA SER A 93 0.69 3.19 -17.21
C SER A 93 1.37 1.86 -17.57
N LEU A 94 1.13 0.84 -16.76
CA LEU A 94 1.60 -0.52 -17.02
C LEU A 94 0.96 -1.07 -18.30
N SER A 95 -0.34 -0.86 -18.49
CA SER A 95 -1.08 -1.23 -19.70
C SER A 95 -0.44 -0.67 -20.95
N ARG A 96 0.01 0.60 -20.92
CA ARG A 96 0.71 1.23 -22.03
C ARG A 96 2.02 0.54 -22.37
N ASP A 97 2.87 0.20 -21.39
CA ASP A 97 4.13 -0.54 -21.61
C ASP A 97 3.84 -1.93 -22.20
N LEU A 98 2.85 -2.63 -21.67
CA LEU A 98 2.47 -3.97 -22.13
C LEU A 98 1.99 -3.94 -23.59
N LEU A 99 1.13 -2.99 -23.93
CA LEU A 99 0.63 -2.83 -25.31
C LEU A 99 1.75 -2.42 -26.28
N GLN A 100 2.59 -1.45 -25.90
CA GLN A 100 3.69 -0.98 -26.75
C GLN A 100 4.75 -2.06 -26.99
N SER A 101 5.00 -2.90 -25.99
CA SER A 101 5.99 -3.99 -26.08
C SER A 101 5.41 -5.29 -26.65
N GLY A 102 4.09 -5.38 -26.84
CA GLY A 102 3.42 -6.63 -27.21
C GLY A 102 3.59 -7.74 -26.17
N THR A 103 3.62 -7.38 -24.88
CA THR A 103 3.81 -8.32 -23.78
C THR A 103 2.62 -8.36 -22.81
N VAL A 104 2.62 -9.36 -21.94
CA VAL A 104 1.62 -9.53 -20.88
C VAL A 104 2.29 -9.57 -19.50
N PRO A 105 1.55 -9.35 -18.40
CA PRO A 105 2.10 -9.47 -17.05
C PRO A 105 2.76 -10.84 -16.85
N ARG A 106 4.07 -10.81 -16.58
CA ARG A 106 4.83 -12.05 -16.35
C ARG A 106 4.49 -12.63 -14.98
N LEU A 107 4.02 -13.88 -14.98
CA LEU A 107 3.73 -14.67 -13.78
C LEU A 107 5.01 -15.19 -13.07
N GLY A 108 6.13 -15.23 -13.79
CA GLY A 108 7.40 -15.72 -13.28
C GLY A 108 8.02 -14.83 -12.21
N ARG A 109 8.97 -15.39 -11.44
CA ARG A 109 9.83 -14.62 -10.54
C ARG A 109 11.07 -14.15 -11.32
N PRO A 110 11.59 -12.93 -11.07
CA PRO A 110 11.13 -11.94 -10.09
C PRO A 110 9.85 -11.20 -10.52
N HIS A 111 9.19 -10.52 -9.57
CA HIS A 111 7.98 -9.71 -9.80
C HIS A 111 8.33 -8.40 -10.53
N ILE A 112 8.67 -8.50 -11.81
CA ILE A 112 9.29 -7.41 -12.58
C ILE A 112 8.38 -6.19 -12.70
N CYS A 113 7.06 -6.35 -12.79
CA CYS A 113 6.13 -5.21 -12.84
C CYS A 113 6.20 -4.37 -11.55
N ALA A 114 6.16 -5.02 -10.38
CA ALA A 114 6.28 -4.33 -9.10
C ALA A 114 7.65 -3.65 -8.95
N GLN A 115 8.72 -4.29 -9.43
CA GLN A 115 10.05 -3.67 -9.42
C GLN A 115 10.11 -2.43 -10.33
N ARG A 116 9.66 -2.53 -11.59
CA ARG A 116 9.76 -1.45 -12.59
C ARG A 116 8.83 -0.26 -12.32
N TRP A 117 7.62 -0.51 -11.80
CA TRP A 117 6.62 0.55 -11.55
C TRP A 117 6.61 1.07 -10.12
N LYS A 118 7.13 0.30 -9.15
CA LYS A 118 7.17 0.74 -7.75
C LYS A 118 8.61 0.87 -7.28
N GLY A 119 9.35 -0.23 -7.20
CA GLY A 119 10.72 -0.21 -6.67
C GLY A 119 11.60 0.87 -7.31
N GLU A 120 11.82 0.81 -8.62
CA GLU A 120 12.67 1.76 -9.35
C GLU A 120 12.22 3.22 -9.24
N VAL A 121 10.90 3.45 -9.20
CA VAL A 121 10.28 4.78 -9.17
C VAL A 121 10.42 5.39 -7.77
N LEU A 122 10.16 4.59 -6.73
CA LEU A 122 10.33 4.98 -5.33
C LEU A 122 11.81 5.21 -5.01
N ASP A 123 12.68 4.29 -5.41
CA ASP A 123 14.12 4.38 -5.14
C ASP A 123 14.73 5.65 -5.76
N ALA A 124 14.32 5.99 -6.98
CA ALA A 124 14.76 7.22 -7.65
C ALA A 124 14.28 8.46 -6.90
N TRP A 125 13.00 8.54 -6.53
CA TRP A 125 12.48 9.68 -5.78
C TRP A 125 13.17 9.86 -4.42
N ILE A 126 13.35 8.75 -3.69
CA ILE A 126 14.01 8.75 -2.39
C ILE A 126 15.45 9.24 -2.53
N THR A 127 16.17 8.79 -3.56
CA THR A 127 17.56 9.22 -3.81
C THR A 127 17.67 10.72 -4.04
N ASP A 128 16.73 11.31 -4.77
CA ASP A 128 16.77 12.74 -5.11
C ASP A 128 16.33 13.64 -3.95
N HIS A 129 15.42 13.18 -3.09
CA HIS A 129 14.73 14.03 -2.12
C HIS A 129 15.09 13.75 -0.65
N ILE A 130 15.67 12.60 -0.34
CA ILE A 130 15.86 12.13 1.04
C ILE A 130 17.34 11.93 1.32
N THR A 131 17.92 12.88 2.05
CA THR A 131 19.34 12.79 2.47
C THR A 131 19.52 11.90 3.70
N LYS A 132 18.53 11.87 4.60
CA LYS A 132 18.54 11.04 5.81
C LYS A 132 17.10 10.68 6.15
N ALA A 133 16.83 9.38 6.31
CA ALA A 133 15.53 8.90 6.74
C ALA A 133 15.65 8.13 8.05
N PHE A 134 14.64 8.27 8.91
CA PHE A 134 14.43 7.28 9.96
C PHE A 134 13.62 6.12 9.37
N GLY A 135 14.32 5.22 8.67
CA GLY A 135 13.79 3.97 8.12
C GLY A 135 12.77 4.15 6.98
N PRO A 136 12.88 3.40 5.88
CA PRO A 136 11.71 3.10 5.06
C PRO A 136 10.82 2.06 5.78
N TYR A 137 9.57 2.41 6.04
CA TYR A 137 8.58 1.50 6.61
C TYR A 137 7.77 0.80 5.52
N LEU A 138 7.69 -0.53 5.58
CA LEU A 138 6.93 -1.34 4.63
C LEU A 138 5.83 -2.14 5.32
N GLY A 139 4.72 -2.30 4.61
CA GLY A 139 3.56 -3.07 5.06
C GLY A 139 3.66 -4.58 4.79
N TYR A 140 4.75 -5.24 5.19
CA TYR A 140 4.75 -6.71 5.24
C TYR A 140 4.13 -7.17 6.55
N ASN A 141 3.16 -8.08 6.46
CA ASN A 141 2.48 -8.63 7.63
C ASN A 141 3.22 -9.84 8.22
N ALA A 142 2.75 -10.33 9.37
CA ALA A 142 3.38 -11.43 10.11
C ALA A 142 3.55 -12.74 9.30
N ASP A 143 2.69 -12.98 8.31
CA ASP A 143 2.78 -14.16 7.43
C ASP A 143 3.78 -13.97 6.27
N GLU A 144 4.35 -12.78 6.11
CA GLU A 144 5.21 -12.38 5.01
C GLU A 144 6.70 -12.27 5.39
N THR A 145 7.13 -12.87 6.49
CA THR A 145 8.53 -12.87 6.96
C THR A 145 9.54 -13.32 5.91
N LYS A 146 9.21 -14.32 5.08
CA LYS A 146 10.05 -14.75 3.94
C LYS A 146 10.20 -13.68 2.86
N ARG A 147 9.22 -12.78 2.70
CA ARG A 147 9.29 -11.65 1.76
C ARG A 147 10.07 -10.49 2.37
N ALA A 148 9.89 -10.23 3.67
CA ALA A 148 10.68 -9.26 4.43
C ALA A 148 12.17 -9.61 4.37
N GLY A 149 12.55 -10.85 4.70
CA GLY A 149 13.97 -11.27 4.64
C GLY A 149 14.60 -11.20 3.23
N LYS A 150 13.80 -11.26 2.16
CA LYS A 150 14.29 -11.00 0.80
C LYS A 150 14.46 -9.51 0.52
N ALA A 151 13.60 -8.67 1.08
CA ALA A 151 13.70 -7.22 0.98
C ALA A 151 14.90 -6.67 1.77
N ASP A 152 15.26 -7.30 2.89
CA ASP A 152 16.46 -6.95 3.68
C ASP A 152 17.78 -7.14 2.91
N GLY A 153 17.77 -7.95 1.84
CA GLY A 153 18.88 -8.04 0.89
C GLY A 153 19.09 -6.77 0.06
N TYR A 154 18.16 -5.81 0.16
CA TYR A 154 18.20 -4.51 -0.49
C TYR A 154 18.19 -3.43 0.60
N THR A 155 18.99 -2.38 0.42
CA THR A 155 18.95 -1.21 1.30
C THR A 155 18.45 -0.02 0.52
N CYS A 156 17.65 0.83 1.17
CA CYS A 156 17.24 2.10 0.60
C CYS A 156 18.13 3.18 1.24
N GLN A 157 19.07 3.73 0.48
CA GLN A 157 20.04 4.72 0.99
C GLN A 157 20.81 4.23 2.25
N GLY A 158 21.15 2.93 2.30
CA GLY A 158 21.86 2.34 3.44
C GLY A 158 21.01 2.08 4.69
N HIS A 159 19.71 2.44 4.68
CA HIS A 159 18.78 2.11 5.74
C HIS A 159 18.12 0.74 5.53
N GLN A 160 17.98 0.00 6.63
CA GLN A 160 17.21 -1.24 6.69
C GLN A 160 15.71 -0.92 6.68
N PHE A 161 14.93 -1.78 6.04
CA PHE A 161 13.48 -1.69 6.08
C PHE A 161 12.94 -2.05 7.47
N LEU A 162 11.90 -1.34 7.89
CA LEU A 162 11.20 -1.58 9.15
C LEU A 162 9.79 -2.12 8.86
N TYR A 163 9.33 -3.06 9.70
CA TYR A 163 8.13 -3.85 9.44
C TYR A 163 7.17 -3.83 10.65
N PRO A 164 6.40 -2.74 10.85
CA PRO A 164 5.57 -2.57 12.04
C PRO A 164 4.57 -3.71 12.25
N LEU A 165 3.97 -4.23 11.18
CA LEU A 165 2.99 -5.32 11.29
C LEU A 165 3.62 -6.64 11.72
N ILE A 166 4.89 -6.90 11.37
CA ILE A 166 5.62 -8.07 11.88
C ILE A 166 5.89 -7.88 13.37
N GLU A 167 6.35 -6.69 13.77
CA GLU A 167 6.60 -6.35 15.18
C GLU A 167 5.33 -6.43 16.03
N TRP A 168 4.18 -6.03 15.48
CA TRP A 168 2.87 -6.11 16.15
C TRP A 168 2.25 -7.51 16.08
N GLY A 169 2.82 -8.43 15.31
CA GLY A 169 2.26 -9.76 15.08
C GLY A 169 0.95 -9.74 14.27
N TRP A 170 0.70 -8.71 13.47
CA TRP A 170 -0.54 -8.54 12.71
C TRP A 170 -0.47 -9.29 11.38
N THR A 171 -1.48 -10.13 11.15
CA THR A 171 -1.79 -10.75 9.86
C THR A 171 -2.57 -9.78 8.98
N ARG A 172 -2.85 -10.19 7.73
CA ARG A 172 -3.76 -9.42 6.87
C ARG A 172 -5.16 -9.31 7.47
N ASP A 173 -5.67 -10.37 8.08
CA ASP A 173 -7.01 -10.39 8.66
C ASP A 173 -7.10 -9.44 9.86
N ASP A 174 -6.04 -9.36 10.67
CA ASP A 174 -5.95 -8.37 11.76
C ASP A 174 -5.99 -6.93 11.22
N CYS A 175 -5.30 -6.67 10.11
CA CYS A 175 -5.33 -5.36 9.47
C CYS A 175 -6.74 -5.01 8.94
N ILE A 176 -7.43 -5.97 8.32
CA ILE A 176 -8.80 -5.78 7.82
C ILE A 176 -9.76 -5.52 8.99
N GLU A 177 -9.69 -6.32 10.05
CA GLU A 177 -10.53 -6.18 11.22
C GLU A 177 -10.29 -4.85 11.93
N TYR A 178 -9.02 -4.44 12.07
CA TYR A 178 -8.66 -3.14 12.63
C TYR A 178 -9.25 -1.99 11.83
N LEU A 179 -9.08 -2.00 10.50
CA LEU A 179 -9.62 -0.96 9.64
C LEU A 179 -11.15 -0.94 9.64
N TYR A 180 -11.79 -2.11 9.69
CA TYR A 180 -13.24 -2.20 9.78
C TYR A 180 -13.78 -1.63 11.10
N ARG A 181 -13.14 -1.93 12.24
CA ARG A 181 -13.52 -1.37 13.53
C ARG A 181 -13.36 0.14 13.60
N THR A 182 -12.28 0.64 13.00
CA THR A 182 -11.87 2.04 13.09
C THR A 182 -12.58 2.93 12.08
N LEU A 183 -12.62 2.52 10.81
CA LEU A 183 -13.15 3.32 9.70
C LEU A 183 -14.57 2.91 9.28
N ARG A 184 -15.11 1.82 9.85
CA ARG A 184 -16.44 1.27 9.52
C ARG A 184 -16.62 0.92 8.03
N VAL A 185 -15.51 0.61 7.35
CA VAL A 185 -15.49 0.18 5.95
C VAL A 185 -14.59 -1.03 5.79
N LEU A 186 -14.99 -1.97 4.93
CA LEU A 186 -14.14 -3.10 4.59
C LEU A 186 -13.01 -2.64 3.66
N TRP A 187 -11.78 -2.68 4.15
CA TRP A 187 -10.62 -2.34 3.31
C TRP A 187 -10.20 -3.55 2.48
N ARG A 188 -10.40 -3.47 1.15
CA ARG A 188 -10.02 -4.57 0.25
C ARG A 188 -8.57 -4.47 -0.17
N LYS A 189 -8.03 -5.60 -0.63
CA LYS A 189 -6.69 -5.69 -1.19
C LYS A 189 -6.57 -4.81 -2.44
N SER A 190 -5.68 -3.82 -2.38
CA SER A 190 -5.34 -3.00 -3.55
C SER A 190 -4.38 -3.73 -4.48
N ALA A 191 -4.61 -3.67 -5.78
CA ALA A 191 -3.66 -4.09 -6.80
C ALA A 191 -3.92 -3.33 -8.11
N CYS A 192 -2.97 -3.41 -9.04
CA CYS A 192 -3.19 -3.06 -10.44
C CYS A 192 -4.12 -4.10 -11.09
N SER A 193 -5.07 -3.68 -11.93
CA SER A 193 -6.04 -4.51 -12.65
C SER A 193 -5.40 -5.65 -13.46
N TYR A 194 -4.20 -5.45 -13.98
CA TYR A 194 -3.41 -6.45 -14.72
C TYR A 194 -2.66 -7.43 -13.82
N CYS A 195 -2.71 -7.29 -12.49
CA CYS A 195 -1.95 -8.13 -11.58
C CYS A 195 -2.59 -9.53 -11.45
N PRO A 196 -1.91 -10.61 -11.87
CA PRO A 196 -2.45 -11.96 -11.75
C PRO A 196 -2.47 -12.47 -10.30
N PHE A 197 -1.83 -11.76 -9.38
CA PHE A 197 -1.74 -12.14 -7.96
C PHE A 197 -2.88 -11.57 -7.11
N GLN A 198 -3.91 -10.96 -7.72
CA GLN A 198 -5.08 -10.46 -7.02
C GLN A 198 -5.82 -11.57 -6.24
N GLN A 199 -6.06 -12.71 -6.87
CA GLN A 199 -7.04 -13.73 -6.43
C GLN A 199 -6.53 -14.79 -5.43
N LYS A 200 -5.35 -14.67 -4.84
CA LYS A 200 -4.92 -15.62 -3.78
C LYS A 200 -5.51 -15.25 -2.41
N GLN A 201 -6.82 -15.43 -2.26
CA GLN A 201 -7.56 -15.77 -1.03
C GLN A 201 -9.08 -15.58 -1.28
N ALA A 202 -9.65 -16.42 -2.15
CA ALA A 202 -11.07 -16.78 -1.98
C ALA A 202 -11.12 -17.91 -0.95
N ARG A 203 -10.99 -17.57 0.33
CA ARG A 203 -11.73 -18.31 1.36
C ARG A 203 -12.93 -17.42 1.65
N SER A 204 -14.06 -17.75 1.03
CA SER A 204 -15.35 -17.27 1.50
C SER A 204 -15.38 -17.44 3.02
N PRO A 205 -15.86 -16.47 3.81
CA PRO A 205 -16.20 -16.78 5.19
C PRO A 205 -17.17 -17.96 5.12
N ALA A 206 -16.84 -19.05 5.84
CA ALA A 206 -17.80 -20.10 6.04
C ALA A 206 -19.05 -19.43 6.62
N THR A 207 -20.13 -19.39 5.84
CA THR A 207 -21.44 -19.01 6.34
C THR A 207 -21.82 -20.06 7.37
N VAL A 208 -21.55 -19.78 8.65
CA VAL A 208 -22.10 -20.55 9.75
C VAL A 208 -23.54 -20.09 9.90
N VAL A 209 -24.46 -20.85 9.32
CA VAL A 209 -25.88 -20.74 9.66
C VAL A 209 -26.04 -21.39 11.03
N ILE A 210 -26.22 -20.58 12.07
CA ILE A 210 -26.64 -21.07 13.40
C ILE A 210 -28.17 -21.14 13.37
N PRO A 211 -28.81 -22.33 13.37
CA PRO A 211 -30.24 -22.41 13.53
C PRO A 211 -30.62 -21.89 14.93
N LYS A 212 -31.65 -21.04 15.01
CA LYS A 212 -32.26 -20.67 16.30
C LYS A 212 -32.74 -21.95 17.00
N PRO A 213 -32.55 -22.07 18.33
CA PRO A 213 -33.24 -23.12 19.07
C PRO A 213 -34.74 -22.92 18.87
N GLN A 214 -35.43 -23.99 18.45
CA GLN A 214 -36.87 -24.04 18.53
C GLN A 214 -37.21 -24.00 20.03
N ASP A 215 -37.84 -22.90 20.46
CA ASP A 215 -38.45 -22.84 21.79
C ASP A 215 -39.48 -23.96 21.87
N SER A 216 -39.13 -25.02 22.60
CA SER A 216 -40.07 -25.95 23.17
C SER A 216 -40.79 -25.23 24.30
N ARG A 217 -42.03 -24.79 24.07
CA ARG A 217 -42.98 -24.50 25.15
C ARG A 217 -44.44 -24.56 24.68
N CYS A 218 -45.10 -25.59 25.22
CA CYS A 218 -46.53 -25.98 25.24
C CYS A 218 -47.15 -26.46 23.93
#